data_AF-A0A8B8TSN1-F1
#
_entry.id   AF-A0A8B8TSN1-F1
#
_cell.length_a   1.000
_cell.length_b   1.000
_cell.length_c   1.000
_cell.angle_alpha   90.00
_cell.angle_beta   90.00
_cell.angle_gamma   90.00
#
_symmetry.space_group_name_H-M   'P 1'
#
loop_
_entity.id
_entity.type
_entity.pdbx_description
1 polymer ?
#
loop_
_entity_poly.entity_id
_entity_poly.type
_entity_poly.pdbx_seq_one_letter_code
_entity_poly.pdbx_strand_id
1 'polypeptide(L)'
;MPQDLEASLCLPATDTPTSAPSNSSCSGYTEVQHLTMVGIMFMAQTLLGVGSVPIQPFGISYIDDFAHNSNSPLYLGILFAVTTMGPGMAYGLGSLMLRLYVDIDRMPEGGISLTSKDPRWVGAWWLGFLISAGAVALAAIPYFFFPKEMPKEGHELHFWRKGLAVSEAPVNKGEDSSSEQNSGENPEKDGLAQIAPDLTVTQFIKVFPRVLLRTLRHPIFLLVVLSQVCMSSMVAGMATFLPKFLERQFSITASYANLLIGCLTIPLAIVGIVVGGILVKRLRLGPMRCGTLCLLGTLSGLLFSLPLFFMGCSTHQIAGIYHQPDAQPGLELFPGCMEPCSCPSDDFNPVCDTSTGVEYLTPCHAGCTRVVQEAPDKRQVFYANCSCVAGGGPVPAGSCDSTCSHLVLPFMILVSLGAALASVTHTPSFMLILRGVKKEDKTLAVGIQFMLQRVLAWMPSPVIHGSAIDTTCVYWAQSCGRRAVCRYYDHNLLRNRFLGLQFFFKTGSLACFTLILAILRQQNKEEGTKETIPSPGLQQQLLDSGPKKEPEESRV
;
A
#
# COMPACT_ATOMS: atom_id res chain seq x y z
N MET A 1 16.21 -19.13 39.36
CA MET A 1 15.47 -19.88 38.33
C MET A 1 14.23 -19.08 38.02
N PRO A 2 13.97 -18.68 36.76
CA PRO A 2 12.75 -17.94 36.45
C PRO A 2 11.58 -18.92 36.51
N GLN A 3 10.64 -18.68 37.43
CA GLN A 3 9.48 -19.54 37.74
C GLN A 3 8.58 -19.80 36.51
N ASP A 4 8.64 -18.95 35.48
CA ASP A 4 7.78 -19.05 34.29
C ASP A 4 8.15 -20.19 33.31
N LEU A 5 9.40 -20.68 33.32
CA LEU A 5 9.84 -21.73 32.38
C LEU A 5 9.53 -23.15 32.91
N GLU A 6 9.54 -23.30 34.23
CA GLU A 6 9.18 -24.56 34.90
C GLU A 6 7.67 -24.75 34.97
N ALA A 7 6.90 -23.66 34.97
CA ALA A 7 5.44 -23.68 34.94
C ALA A 7 4.86 -24.38 33.69
N SER A 8 5.63 -24.46 32.60
CA SER A 8 5.20 -25.09 31.34
C SER A 8 5.59 -26.56 31.18
N LEU A 9 6.18 -27.19 32.21
CA LEU A 9 6.61 -28.60 32.17
C LEU A 9 5.47 -29.58 32.48
N CYS A 10 5.63 -30.84 32.06
CA CYS A 10 4.74 -31.92 32.46
C CYS A 10 4.92 -32.20 33.96
N LEU A 11 3.87 -31.92 34.73
CA LEU A 11 3.76 -32.29 36.13
C LEU A 11 2.77 -33.46 36.27
N PRO A 12 3.07 -34.44 37.14
CA PRO A 12 2.16 -35.55 37.40
C PRO A 12 0.82 -35.03 37.91
N ALA A 13 -0.27 -35.57 37.37
CA ALA A 13 -1.62 -35.27 37.85
C ALA A 13 -1.72 -35.57 39.36
N THR A 14 -1.88 -34.52 40.17
CA THR A 14 -2.23 -34.64 41.58
C THR A 14 -3.72 -34.39 41.74
N ASP A 15 -4.42 -35.22 42.51
CA ASP A 15 -5.89 -35.29 42.66
C ASP A 15 -6.57 -34.04 43.27
N THR A 16 -5.95 -32.85 43.23
CA THR A 16 -6.55 -31.61 43.74
C THR A 16 -6.78 -30.61 42.62
N PRO A 17 -8.02 -30.41 42.15
CA PRO A 17 -8.33 -29.33 41.24
C PRO A 17 -8.26 -28.01 42.00
N THR A 18 -7.17 -27.27 41.84
CA THR A 18 -7.13 -25.86 42.23
C THR A 18 -8.18 -25.12 41.42
N SER A 19 -9.18 -24.59 42.10
CA SER A 19 -10.26 -23.79 41.52
C SER A 19 -9.69 -22.67 40.65
N ALA A 20 -9.98 -22.71 39.35
CA ALA A 20 -9.73 -21.59 38.46
C ALA A 20 -10.45 -20.33 39.00
N PRO A 21 -9.81 -19.15 38.97
CA PRO A 21 -10.48 -17.92 39.39
C PRO A 21 -11.70 -17.66 38.50
N SER A 22 -12.79 -17.22 39.12
CA SER A 22 -14.09 -16.98 38.48
C SER A 22 -13.99 -16.13 37.21
N ASN A 23 -14.43 -16.69 36.07
CA ASN A 23 -14.46 -16.05 34.74
C ASN A 23 -15.23 -14.70 34.66
N SER A 24 -16.01 -14.33 35.67
CA SER A 24 -16.84 -13.12 35.67
C SER A 24 -16.07 -11.80 35.83
N SER A 25 -14.93 -11.79 36.54
CA SER A 25 -14.08 -10.61 36.67
C SER A 25 -13.16 -10.39 35.47
N CYS A 26 -12.82 -11.47 34.75
CA CYS A 26 -11.97 -11.48 33.56
C CYS A 26 -12.58 -10.66 32.41
N SER A 27 -13.90 -10.79 32.16
CA SER A 27 -14.53 -10.17 30.99
C SER A 27 -14.77 -8.67 31.13
N GLY A 28 -15.16 -8.18 32.31
CA GLY A 28 -15.50 -6.76 32.51
C GLY A 28 -14.28 -5.83 32.44
N TYR A 29 -13.18 -6.21 33.08
CA TYR A 29 -11.97 -5.39 33.14
C TYR A 29 -11.25 -5.32 31.78
N THR A 30 -11.12 -6.47 31.10
CA THR A 30 -10.49 -6.53 29.78
C THR A 30 -11.31 -5.76 28.74
N GLU A 31 -12.64 -5.83 28.78
CA GLU A 31 -13.52 -5.12 27.83
C GLU A 31 -13.40 -3.60 27.95
N VAL A 32 -13.33 -3.04 29.17
CA VAL A 32 -13.13 -1.60 29.40
C VAL A 32 -11.75 -1.14 28.92
N GLN A 33 -10.70 -1.93 29.17
CA GLN A 33 -9.35 -1.62 28.68
C GLN A 33 -9.27 -1.65 27.16
N HIS A 34 -9.86 -2.67 26.52
CA HIS A 34 -9.94 -2.74 25.06
C HIS A 34 -10.69 -1.55 24.47
N LEU A 35 -11.84 -1.17 25.03
CA LEU A 35 -12.63 -0.03 24.54
C LEU A 35 -11.85 1.29 24.65
N THR A 36 -11.14 1.48 25.76
CA THR A 36 -10.31 2.66 26.00
C THR A 36 -9.19 2.76 24.97
N MET A 37 -8.47 1.67 24.73
CA MET A 37 -7.40 1.62 23.73
C MET A 37 -7.92 1.87 22.31
N VAL A 38 -9.06 1.27 21.95
CA VAL A 38 -9.73 1.53 20.66
C VAL A 38 -10.10 3.01 20.53
N GLY A 39 -10.63 3.64 21.58
CA GLY A 39 -10.96 5.06 21.59
C GLY A 39 -9.74 5.96 21.36
N ILE A 40 -8.61 5.68 22.02
CA ILE A 40 -7.35 6.41 21.84
C ILE A 40 -6.85 6.26 20.40
N MET A 41 -6.83 5.02 19.87
CA MET A 41 -6.38 4.78 18.50
C MET A 41 -7.28 5.47 17.47
N PHE A 42 -8.60 5.47 17.69
CA PHE A 42 -9.56 6.14 16.81
C PHE A 42 -9.33 7.66 16.78
N MET A 43 -9.15 8.28 17.94
CA MET A 43 -8.81 9.70 18.04
C MET A 43 -7.49 10.03 17.34
N ALA A 44 -6.44 9.24 17.59
CA ALA A 44 -5.14 9.44 16.97
C ALA A 44 -5.20 9.33 15.43
N GLN A 45 -5.89 8.32 14.90
CA GLN A 45 -6.06 8.14 13.46
C GLN A 45 -6.93 9.24 12.83
N THR A 46 -7.94 9.74 13.56
CA THR A 46 -8.75 10.88 13.11
C THR A 46 -7.91 12.14 12.98
N LEU A 47 -7.07 12.45 13.98
CA LEU A 47 -6.16 13.59 13.94
C LEU A 47 -5.13 13.46 12.81
N LEU A 48 -4.57 12.26 12.60
CA LEU A 48 -3.66 11.97 11.50
C LEU A 48 -4.35 12.17 10.13
N GLY A 49 -5.62 11.76 10.01
CA GLY A 49 -6.44 12.00 8.83
C GLY A 49 -6.62 13.49 8.54
N VAL A 50 -7.08 14.26 9.53
CA VAL A 50 -7.30 15.71 9.39
C VAL A 50 -6.02 16.44 8.98
N GLY A 51 -4.88 16.11 9.60
CA GLY A 51 -3.60 16.75 9.29
C GLY A 51 -3.01 16.37 7.93
N SER A 52 -3.25 15.15 7.44
CA SER A 52 -2.63 14.64 6.21
C SER A 52 -3.41 14.96 4.93
N VAL A 53 -4.73 15.13 5.00
CA VAL A 53 -5.62 15.35 3.84
C VAL A 53 -5.18 16.50 2.93
N PRO A 54 -4.77 17.70 3.44
CA PRO A 54 -4.42 18.84 2.60
C PRO A 54 -3.13 18.67 1.79
N ILE A 55 -2.18 17.87 2.29
CA ILE A 55 -0.79 17.86 1.83
C ILE A 55 -0.70 17.48 0.35
N GLN A 56 -1.38 16.39 -0.03
CA GLN A 56 -1.23 15.82 -1.36
C GLN A 56 -2.04 16.54 -2.45
N PRO A 57 -3.33 16.89 -2.25
CA PRO A 57 -4.10 17.65 -3.23
C PRO A 57 -3.53 19.05 -3.48
N PHE A 58 -3.14 19.78 -2.42
CA PHE A 58 -2.57 21.11 -2.58
C PHE A 58 -1.16 21.06 -3.18
N GLY A 59 -0.31 20.11 -2.75
CA GLY A 59 1.02 19.94 -3.33
C GLY A 59 0.98 19.59 -4.82
N ILE A 60 0.10 18.68 -5.24
CA ILE A 60 -0.05 18.30 -6.66
C ILE A 60 -0.59 19.47 -7.49
N SER A 61 -1.64 20.16 -7.00
CA SER A 61 -2.24 21.29 -7.73
C SER A 61 -1.23 22.41 -7.90
N TYR A 62 -0.48 22.72 -6.84
CA TYR A 62 0.60 23.69 -6.88
C TYR A 62 1.64 23.33 -7.95
N ILE A 63 2.13 22.10 -8.00
CA ILE A 63 3.12 21.70 -9.02
C ILE A 63 2.54 21.74 -10.44
N ASP A 64 1.29 21.30 -10.68
CA ASP A 64 0.69 21.32 -12.02
C ASP A 64 0.41 22.74 -12.53
N ASP A 65 0.01 23.66 -11.64
CA ASP A 65 -0.34 25.04 -12.01
C ASP A 65 0.88 25.91 -12.35
N PHE A 66 2.03 25.61 -11.73
CA PHE A 66 3.27 26.39 -11.91
C PHE A 66 4.24 25.76 -12.92
N ALA A 67 4.13 24.46 -13.22
CA ALA A 67 5.02 23.77 -14.15
C ALA A 67 4.58 23.87 -15.62
N HIS A 68 5.54 23.88 -16.54
CA HIS A 68 5.23 23.74 -17.97
C HIS A 68 4.57 22.38 -18.30
N ASN A 69 3.55 22.37 -19.17
CA ASN A 69 2.74 21.17 -19.52
C ASN A 69 3.55 19.94 -19.97
N SER A 70 4.74 20.13 -20.55
CA SER A 70 5.64 19.04 -20.96
C SER A 70 6.51 18.47 -19.82
N ASN A 71 6.69 19.24 -18.75
CA ASN A 71 7.51 18.90 -17.59
C ASN A 71 6.68 18.43 -16.39
N SER A 72 5.42 18.87 -16.27
CA SER A 72 4.48 18.44 -15.22
C SER A 72 4.48 16.91 -14.97
N PRO A 73 4.42 16.03 -15.99
CA PRO A 73 4.43 14.58 -15.75
C PRO A 73 5.71 14.05 -15.08
N LEU A 74 6.86 14.68 -15.33
CA LEU A 74 8.12 14.32 -14.69
C LEU A 74 8.17 14.81 -13.24
N TYR A 75 7.75 16.04 -12.98
CA TYR A 75 7.70 16.58 -11.61
C TYR A 75 6.70 15.82 -10.74
N LEU A 76 5.53 15.47 -11.28
CA LEU A 76 4.57 14.60 -10.61
C LEU A 76 5.14 13.20 -10.38
N GLY A 77 5.87 12.65 -11.36
CA GLY A 77 6.58 11.38 -11.20
C GLY A 77 7.60 11.43 -10.05
N ILE A 78 8.38 12.51 -9.94
CA ILE A 78 9.34 12.73 -8.84
C ILE A 78 8.59 12.88 -7.50
N LEU A 79 7.51 13.66 -7.46
CA LEU A 79 6.69 13.83 -6.26
C LEU A 79 6.16 12.47 -5.75
N PHE A 80 5.61 11.64 -6.64
CA PHE A 80 5.12 10.32 -6.28
C PHE A 80 6.25 9.39 -5.82
N ALA A 81 7.43 9.46 -6.46
CA ALA A 81 8.62 8.72 -6.04
C ALA A 81 9.08 9.10 -4.63
N VAL A 82 9.21 10.40 -4.34
CA VAL A 82 9.58 10.91 -3.00
C VAL A 82 8.53 10.54 -1.96
N THR A 83 7.25 10.65 -2.29
CA THR A 83 6.16 10.23 -1.41
C THR A 83 6.27 8.74 -1.07
N THR A 84 6.69 7.91 -2.04
CA THR A 84 6.87 6.46 -1.86
C THR A 84 8.13 6.11 -1.05
N MET A 85 9.11 7.01 -0.93
CA MET A 85 10.24 6.81 0.00
C MET A 85 9.79 6.77 1.46
N GLY A 86 8.75 7.52 1.83
CA GLY A 86 8.21 7.57 3.19
C GLY A 86 7.88 6.17 3.74
N PRO A 87 7.02 5.38 3.06
CA PRO A 87 6.80 3.98 3.40
C PRO A 87 8.09 3.15 3.51
N GLY A 88 9.07 3.35 2.61
CA GLY A 88 10.35 2.63 2.64
C GLY A 88 11.13 2.87 3.93
N MET A 89 11.25 4.15 4.30
CA MET A 89 11.86 4.55 5.57
C MET A 89 11.06 4.04 6.77
N ALA A 90 9.72 4.00 6.69
CA ALA A 90 8.87 3.48 7.75
C ALA A 90 9.05 1.97 7.98
N TYR A 91 9.13 1.16 6.92
CA TYR A 91 9.45 -0.28 7.06
C TYR A 91 10.86 -0.50 7.58
N GLY A 92 11.84 0.30 7.15
CA GLY A 92 13.21 0.26 7.67
C GLY A 92 13.26 0.60 9.16
N LEU A 93 12.58 1.67 9.57
CA LEU A 93 12.45 2.05 10.97
C LEU A 93 11.72 0.95 11.77
N GLY A 94 10.61 0.44 11.25
CA GLY A 94 9.89 -0.69 11.85
C GLY A 94 10.76 -1.93 12.01
N SER A 95 11.60 -2.26 11.02
CA SER A 95 12.57 -3.34 11.12
C SER A 95 13.52 -3.15 12.30
N LEU A 96 14.05 -1.94 12.52
CA LEU A 96 14.95 -1.63 13.63
C LEU A 96 14.22 -1.70 14.98
N MET A 97 13.05 -1.05 15.09
CA MET A 97 12.29 -1.00 16.34
C MET A 97 11.80 -2.38 16.79
N LEU A 98 11.46 -3.27 15.84
CA LEU A 98 11.03 -4.64 16.16
C LEU A 98 12.17 -5.56 16.64
N ARG A 99 13.44 -5.14 16.53
CA ARG A 99 14.59 -5.84 17.15
C ARG A 99 14.81 -5.49 18.60
N LEU A 100 14.14 -4.47 19.11
CA LEU A 100 14.17 -4.09 20.52
C LEU A 100 12.94 -4.68 21.21
N TYR A 101 13.12 -5.27 22.39
CA TYR A 101 12.00 -5.79 23.16
C TYR A 101 11.10 -4.65 23.64
N VAL A 102 9.78 -4.88 23.70
CA VAL A 102 8.79 -3.83 24.00
C VAL A 102 9.03 -3.12 25.34
N ASP A 103 9.42 -3.89 26.37
CA ASP A 103 9.71 -3.39 27.72
C ASP A 103 11.23 -3.23 27.92
N ILE A 104 11.81 -2.28 27.18
CA ILE A 104 13.26 -1.98 27.19
C ILE A 104 13.78 -1.74 28.62
N ASP A 105 12.97 -1.10 29.46
CA ASP A 105 13.33 -0.66 30.81
C ASP A 105 13.03 -1.71 31.92
N ARG A 106 12.37 -2.83 31.58
CA ARG A 106 12.00 -3.87 32.58
C ARG A 106 12.71 -5.19 32.38
N MET A 107 13.65 -5.29 31.43
CA MET A 107 14.41 -6.52 31.24
C MET A 107 15.44 -6.67 32.38
N PRO A 108 15.34 -7.70 33.25
CA PRO A 108 16.22 -7.80 34.42
C PRO A 108 17.67 -8.02 34.00
N GLU A 109 18.62 -7.36 34.67
CA GLU A 109 20.05 -7.66 34.56
C GLU A 109 20.30 -9.08 35.12
N GLY A 110 20.32 -10.08 34.23
CA GLY A 110 20.41 -11.51 34.58
C GLY A 110 19.12 -12.33 34.40
N GLY A 111 18.05 -11.72 33.88
CA GLY A 111 16.84 -12.42 33.45
C GLY A 111 16.94 -12.94 32.01
N ILE A 112 16.09 -13.91 31.66
CA ILE A 112 16.07 -14.63 30.37
C ILE A 112 16.21 -13.65 29.19
N SER A 113 17.30 -13.76 28.43
CA SER A 113 17.49 -13.01 27.19
C SER A 113 16.58 -13.58 26.10
N LEU A 114 15.34 -13.10 26.03
CA LEU A 114 14.42 -13.39 24.92
C LEU A 114 15.09 -13.04 23.59
N THR A 115 14.86 -13.86 22.56
CA THR A 115 15.35 -13.59 21.20
C THR A 115 14.19 -13.21 20.29
N SER A 116 14.44 -12.55 19.16
CA SER A 116 13.39 -12.15 18.22
C SER A 116 12.67 -13.31 17.50
N LYS A 117 13.12 -14.55 17.72
CA LYS A 117 12.44 -15.78 17.31
C LYS A 117 11.52 -16.35 18.40
N ASP A 118 11.62 -15.89 19.66
CA ASP A 118 10.78 -16.37 20.75
C ASP A 118 9.33 -15.91 20.54
N PRO A 119 8.32 -16.79 20.67
CA PRO A 119 6.91 -16.44 20.49
C PRO A 119 6.38 -15.36 21.46
N ARG A 120 7.09 -15.11 22.57
CA ARG A 120 6.80 -14.03 23.54
C ARG A 120 7.43 -12.70 23.17
N TRP A 121 8.25 -12.66 22.11
CA TRP A 121 8.90 -11.44 21.67
C TRP A 121 7.89 -10.48 21.04
N VAL A 122 7.68 -9.35 21.69
CA VAL A 122 6.97 -8.21 21.13
C VAL A 122 7.98 -7.09 20.93
N GLY A 123 8.09 -6.59 19.71
CA GLY A 123 9.00 -5.49 19.39
C GLY A 123 8.51 -4.14 19.93
N ALA A 124 9.42 -3.19 20.14
CA ALA A 124 9.14 -1.84 20.64
C ALA A 124 8.45 -0.93 19.58
N TRP A 125 7.26 -1.34 19.15
CA TRP A 125 6.48 -0.69 18.08
C TRP A 125 6.15 0.78 18.35
N TRP A 126 5.99 1.17 19.62
CA TRP A 126 5.61 2.52 20.02
C TRP A 126 6.70 3.56 19.75
N LEU A 127 7.98 3.14 19.77
CA LEU A 127 9.12 4.02 19.59
C LEU A 127 9.15 4.63 18.18
N GLY A 128 8.66 3.87 17.18
CA GLY A 128 8.53 4.35 15.81
C GLY A 128 7.58 5.55 15.70
N PHE A 129 6.52 5.63 16.51
CA PHE A 129 5.60 6.77 16.49
C PHE A 129 6.27 8.05 17.01
N LEU A 130 7.09 7.96 18.05
CA LEU A 130 7.81 9.11 18.61
C LEU A 130 8.83 9.69 17.63
N ILE A 131 9.63 8.81 17.02
CA ILE A 131 10.61 9.20 15.99
C ILE A 131 9.91 9.86 14.81
N SER A 132 8.81 9.25 14.33
CA SER A 132 8.04 9.80 13.19
C SER A 132 7.42 11.15 13.52
N ALA A 133 6.87 11.33 14.73
CA ALA A 133 6.30 12.60 15.17
C ALA A 133 7.35 13.72 15.23
N GLY A 134 8.54 13.42 15.78
CA GLY A 134 9.67 14.34 15.79
C GLY A 134 10.12 14.74 14.38
N ALA A 135 10.23 13.75 13.47
CA ALA A 135 10.60 14.01 12.08
C ALA A 135 9.58 14.90 11.34
N VAL A 136 8.28 14.67 11.55
CA VAL A 136 7.21 15.51 10.96
C VAL A 136 7.25 16.92 11.54
N ALA A 137 7.47 17.07 12.85
CA ALA A 137 7.59 18.39 13.48
C ALA A 137 8.77 19.19 12.92
N LEU A 138 9.93 18.54 12.71
CA LEU A 138 11.09 19.17 12.08
C LEU A 138 10.83 19.51 10.60
N ALA A 139 10.17 18.62 9.86
CA ALA A 139 9.83 18.84 8.46
C ALA A 139 8.78 19.95 8.25
N ALA A 140 8.01 20.31 9.28
CA ALA A 140 7.07 21.44 9.23
C ALA A 140 7.79 22.81 9.32
N ILE A 141 9.00 22.87 9.87
CA ILE A 141 9.73 24.14 10.07
C ILE A 141 9.98 24.88 8.74
N PRO A 142 10.48 24.25 7.67
CA PRO A 142 10.68 24.91 6.37
C PRO A 142 9.41 25.49 5.75
N TYR A 143 8.23 24.91 6.02
CA TYR A 143 6.96 25.41 5.48
C TYR A 143 6.61 26.82 5.99
N PHE A 144 7.08 27.22 7.17
CA PHE A 144 6.89 28.58 7.68
C PHE A 144 7.67 29.64 6.89
N PHE A 145 8.68 29.24 6.12
CA PHE A 145 9.53 30.13 5.33
C PHE A 145 9.15 30.16 3.84
N PHE A 146 8.11 29.43 3.43
CA PHE A 146 7.68 29.41 2.03
C PHE A 146 7.03 30.75 1.64
N PRO A 147 7.38 31.33 0.47
CA PRO A 147 6.78 32.57 0.01
C PRO A 147 5.29 32.37 -0.27
N LYS A 148 4.47 33.39 0.04
CA LYS A 148 3.01 33.34 -0.14
C LYS A 148 2.58 33.20 -1.60
N GLU A 149 3.41 33.67 -2.54
CA GLU A 149 3.17 33.59 -3.98
C GLU A 149 4.50 33.28 -4.68
N MET A 150 4.49 32.35 -5.66
CA MET A 150 5.64 32.10 -6.54
C MET A 150 5.37 32.61 -7.96
N PRO A 151 6.37 33.20 -8.65
CA PRO A 151 6.28 33.52 -10.06
C PRO A 151 6.08 32.26 -10.90
N LYS A 152 5.23 32.31 -11.93
CA LYS A 152 5.05 31.19 -12.88
C LYS A 152 6.33 30.94 -13.68
N GLU A 153 6.71 29.67 -13.88
CA GLU A 153 7.94 29.25 -14.59
C GLU A 153 8.08 29.89 -15.97
N GLY A 154 6.96 30.09 -16.68
CA GLY A 154 6.93 30.83 -17.94
C GLY A 154 7.40 32.28 -17.78
N HIS A 155 6.91 32.99 -16.77
CA HIS A 155 7.25 34.40 -16.55
C HIS A 155 8.73 34.57 -16.18
N GLU A 156 9.29 33.64 -15.40
CA GLU A 156 10.74 33.55 -15.11
C GLU A 156 11.55 33.27 -16.38
N LEU A 157 11.17 32.29 -17.21
CA LEU A 157 11.86 32.01 -18.47
C LEU A 157 11.82 33.21 -19.44
N HIS A 158 10.72 33.96 -19.47
CA HIS A 158 10.60 35.19 -20.25
C HIS A 158 11.41 36.34 -19.64
N PHE A 159 11.44 36.46 -18.31
CA PHE A 159 12.23 37.45 -17.56
C PHE A 159 13.74 37.20 -17.72
N TRP A 160 14.20 35.97 -17.54
CA TRP A 160 15.58 35.55 -17.78
C TRP A 160 15.97 35.66 -19.25
N ARG A 161 15.08 35.33 -20.19
CA ARG A 161 15.32 35.55 -21.63
C ARG A 161 15.42 37.04 -21.96
N LYS A 162 14.63 37.92 -21.33
CA LYS A 162 14.77 39.38 -21.46
C LYS A 162 16.07 39.89 -20.79
N GLY A 163 16.44 39.36 -19.63
CA GLY A 163 17.69 39.70 -18.95
C GLY A 163 18.93 39.27 -19.73
N LEU A 164 18.89 38.11 -20.37
CA LEU A 164 19.93 37.62 -21.28
C LEU A 164 19.93 38.36 -22.62
N ALA A 165 18.76 38.75 -23.16
CA ALA A 165 18.67 39.55 -24.38
C ALA A 165 19.10 41.03 -24.19
N VAL A 166 19.07 41.55 -22.96
CA VAL A 166 19.68 42.85 -22.61
C VAL A 166 21.21 42.74 -22.51
N SER A 167 21.74 41.52 -22.33
CA SER A 167 23.18 41.26 -22.26
C SER A 167 23.82 40.99 -23.63
N GLU A 168 23.04 40.81 -24.70
CA GLU A 168 23.54 40.61 -26.07
C GLU A 168 22.90 41.58 -27.08
N ALA A 169 23.73 42.56 -27.49
CA ALA A 169 23.68 43.41 -28.69
C ALA A 169 23.02 44.81 -28.57
N PRO A 170 23.46 45.79 -29.40
CA PRO A 170 24.82 46.29 -29.55
C PRO A 170 24.90 47.81 -29.27
N VAL A 171 26.05 48.29 -28.82
CA VAL A 171 26.37 49.72 -28.85
C VAL A 171 26.57 50.14 -30.30
N ASN A 172 25.59 50.81 -30.90
CA ASN A 172 25.89 51.91 -31.82
C ASN A 172 24.76 52.94 -31.84
N LYS A 173 25.15 54.18 -31.53
CA LYS A 173 24.32 55.39 -31.58
C LYS A 173 24.12 55.81 -33.04
N GLY A 174 22.94 56.36 -33.31
CA GLY A 174 22.64 57.15 -34.51
C GLY A 174 21.25 57.76 -34.38
N GLU A 175 21.23 59.07 -34.17
CA GLU A 175 20.05 59.93 -34.05
C GLU A 175 19.17 59.90 -35.32
N ASP A 176 17.86 59.99 -35.16
CA ASP A 176 17.11 61.17 -35.60
C ASP A 176 15.65 61.15 -35.10
N SER A 177 15.25 62.30 -34.60
CA SER A 177 13.94 62.69 -34.10
C SER A 177 12.89 62.84 -35.20
N SER A 178 11.62 62.47 -34.94
CA SER A 178 10.46 63.38 -35.09
C SER A 178 9.09 62.72 -34.83
N SER A 179 8.29 63.49 -34.07
CA SER A 179 6.83 63.68 -34.11
C SER A 179 5.85 62.53 -33.86
N GLU A 180 5.04 62.79 -32.83
CA GLU A 180 3.74 62.24 -32.46
C GLU A 180 2.80 61.87 -33.62
N GLN A 181 2.07 60.76 -33.46
CA GLN A 181 0.62 60.78 -33.71
C GLN A 181 -0.11 59.71 -32.88
N ASN A 182 -1.10 60.20 -32.14
CA ASN A 182 -2.03 59.44 -31.32
C ASN A 182 -3.21 59.00 -32.20
N SER A 183 -3.56 57.71 -32.24
CA SER A 183 -4.87 57.24 -32.73
C SER A 183 -5.13 55.83 -32.24
N GLY A 184 -6.25 55.67 -31.53
CA GLY A 184 -6.50 54.59 -30.59
C GLY A 184 -6.74 53.20 -31.19
N GLU A 185 -6.31 52.21 -30.42
CA GLU A 185 -6.84 50.85 -30.44
C GLU A 185 -7.27 50.47 -29.03
N ASN A 186 -8.50 49.97 -28.92
CA ASN A 186 -9.16 49.51 -27.71
C ASN A 186 -8.28 48.57 -26.86
N PRO A 187 -8.18 48.74 -25.53
CA PRO A 187 -7.81 47.65 -24.65
C PRO A 187 -9.10 46.91 -24.22
N GLU A 188 -9.68 46.14 -25.13
CA GLU A 188 -10.59 45.04 -24.75
C GLU A 188 -9.85 43.72 -24.93
N LYS A 189 -9.84 42.93 -23.84
CA LYS A 189 -9.29 41.58 -23.68
C LYS A 189 -7.78 41.50 -23.44
N ASP A 190 -7.40 41.76 -22.20
CA ASP A 190 -6.52 40.85 -21.45
C ASP A 190 -6.67 41.11 -19.94
N GLY A 191 -7.87 40.76 -19.46
CA GLY A 191 -8.24 40.79 -18.05
C GLY A 191 -9.00 39.51 -17.70
N LEU A 192 -8.34 38.35 -17.80
CA LEU A 192 -8.90 37.07 -17.33
C LEU A 192 -7.99 36.42 -16.29
N ALA A 193 -7.72 37.19 -15.22
CA ALA A 193 -7.19 36.68 -13.96
C ALA A 193 -7.97 37.21 -12.75
N GLN A 194 -9.20 37.70 -12.97
CA GLN A 194 -10.12 38.05 -11.90
C GLN A 194 -11.36 37.18 -11.99
N ILE A 195 -11.81 36.73 -10.82
CA ILE A 195 -12.98 35.90 -10.55
C ILE A 195 -12.72 34.38 -10.65
N ALA A 196 -11.86 33.87 -9.76
CA ALA A 196 -12.30 32.67 -9.03
C ALA A 196 -13.54 33.12 -8.23
N PRO A 197 -14.71 32.45 -8.33
CA PRO A 197 -15.81 32.85 -7.48
C PRO A 197 -15.38 32.55 -6.04
N ASP A 198 -15.41 33.57 -5.18
CA ASP A 198 -15.39 33.43 -3.72
C ASP A 198 -16.66 32.65 -3.32
N LEU A 199 -16.62 31.34 -3.55
CA LEU A 199 -17.74 30.47 -3.26
C LEU A 199 -17.69 30.18 -1.77
N THR A 200 -18.57 30.85 -1.01
CA THR A 200 -18.81 30.56 0.41
C THR A 200 -18.89 29.04 0.64
N VAL A 201 -18.28 28.49 1.69
CA VAL A 201 -18.20 27.03 1.95
C VAL A 201 -19.56 26.33 1.83
N THR A 202 -20.64 27.00 2.27
CA THR A 202 -22.03 26.54 2.15
C THR A 202 -22.54 26.41 0.71
N GLN A 203 -22.09 27.29 -0.18
CA GLN A 203 -22.43 27.25 -1.61
C GLN A 203 -21.60 26.18 -2.34
N PHE A 204 -20.35 25.96 -1.93
CA PHE A 204 -19.55 24.81 -2.39
C PHE A 204 -20.20 23.48 -1.98
N ILE A 205 -20.63 23.32 -0.73
CA ILE A 205 -21.31 22.09 -0.25
C ILE A 205 -22.59 21.78 -1.05
N LYS A 206 -23.35 22.80 -1.47
CA LYS A 206 -24.55 22.60 -2.29
C LYS A 206 -24.24 22.23 -3.74
N VAL A 207 -23.15 22.75 -4.30
CA VAL A 207 -22.73 22.52 -5.69
C VAL A 207 -21.93 21.22 -5.83
N PHE A 208 -21.20 20.82 -4.79
CA PHE A 208 -20.31 19.66 -4.78
C PHE A 208 -20.99 18.35 -5.21
N PRO A 209 -22.19 17.95 -4.73
CA PRO A 209 -22.84 16.72 -5.18
C PRO A 209 -23.14 16.71 -6.68
N ARG A 210 -23.50 17.87 -7.24
CA ARG A 210 -23.78 18.01 -8.68
C ARG A 210 -22.50 17.87 -9.50
N VAL A 211 -21.41 18.50 -9.07
CA VAL A 211 -20.13 18.40 -9.76
C VAL A 211 -19.54 17.00 -9.62
N LEU A 212 -19.61 16.39 -8.43
CA LEU A 212 -19.23 15.00 -8.18
C LEU A 212 -19.96 14.05 -9.12
N LEU A 213 -21.30 14.15 -9.23
CA LEU A 213 -22.09 13.28 -10.11
C LEU A 213 -21.76 13.49 -11.59
N ARG A 214 -21.53 14.74 -12.00
CA ARG A 214 -21.10 15.08 -13.36
C ARG A 214 -19.75 14.46 -13.69
N THR A 215 -18.78 14.56 -12.79
CA THR A 215 -17.44 13.99 -12.96
C THR A 215 -17.48 12.47 -12.97
N LEU A 216 -18.28 11.84 -12.11
CA LEU A 216 -18.47 10.39 -12.07
C LEU A 216 -19.21 9.83 -13.29
N ARG A 217 -20.02 10.65 -13.98
CA ARG A 217 -20.64 10.26 -15.25
C ARG A 217 -19.67 10.21 -16.43
N HIS A 218 -18.46 10.78 -16.30
CA HIS A 218 -17.46 10.69 -17.35
C HIS A 218 -16.85 9.27 -17.38
N PRO A 219 -17.11 8.45 -18.41
CA PRO A 219 -16.85 7.02 -18.37
C PRO A 219 -15.36 6.68 -18.23
N ILE A 220 -14.48 7.44 -18.90
CA ILE A 220 -13.03 7.25 -18.81
C ILE A 220 -12.52 7.59 -17.41
N PHE A 221 -13.04 8.67 -16.80
CA PHE A 221 -12.64 9.07 -15.46
C PHE A 221 -13.01 7.98 -14.44
N LEU A 222 -14.28 7.53 -14.48
CA LEU A 222 -14.78 6.50 -13.57
C LEU A 222 -14.00 5.19 -13.70
N LEU A 223 -13.75 4.72 -14.93
CA LEU A 223 -13.01 3.47 -15.15
C LEU A 223 -11.54 3.57 -14.70
N VAL A 224 -10.89 4.71 -14.91
CA VAL A 224 -9.51 4.91 -14.42
C VAL A 224 -9.49 4.94 -12.90
N VAL A 225 -10.43 5.64 -12.26
CA VAL A 225 -10.56 5.66 -10.80
C VAL A 225 -10.84 4.25 -10.26
N LEU A 226 -11.73 3.48 -10.89
CA LEU A 226 -12.02 2.10 -10.48
C LEU A 226 -10.81 1.19 -10.60
N SER A 227 -10.05 1.28 -11.70
CA SER A 227 -8.77 0.59 -11.85
C SER A 227 -7.78 0.96 -10.73
N GLN A 228 -7.66 2.26 -10.43
CA GLN A 228 -6.81 2.75 -9.35
C GLN A 228 -7.28 2.26 -7.97
N VAL A 229 -8.59 2.15 -7.73
CA VAL A 229 -9.16 1.57 -6.51
C VAL A 229 -8.76 0.10 -6.40
N CYS A 230 -8.86 -0.68 -7.47
CA CYS A 230 -8.42 -2.08 -7.46
C CYS A 230 -6.91 -2.20 -7.15
N MET A 231 -6.06 -1.45 -7.85
CA MET A 231 -4.62 -1.46 -7.61
C MET A 231 -4.25 -0.99 -6.20
N SER A 232 -4.90 0.07 -5.71
CA SER A 232 -4.69 0.58 -4.36
C SER A 232 -5.17 -0.42 -3.30
N SER A 233 -6.25 -1.17 -3.57
CA SER A 233 -6.76 -2.20 -2.65
C SER A 233 -5.74 -3.31 -2.50
N MET A 234 -5.17 -3.77 -3.61
CA MET A 234 -4.05 -4.73 -3.59
C MET A 234 -2.87 -4.17 -2.78
N VAL A 235 -2.43 -2.94 -3.05
CA VAL A 235 -1.29 -2.33 -2.35
C VAL A 235 -1.55 -2.20 -0.85
N ALA A 236 -2.73 -1.73 -0.44
CA ALA A 236 -3.09 -1.58 0.97
C ALA A 236 -3.12 -2.92 1.72
N GLY A 237 -3.64 -3.97 1.09
CA GLY A 237 -3.68 -5.32 1.66
C GLY A 237 -2.28 -5.92 1.81
N MET A 238 -1.47 -5.81 0.76
CA MET A 238 -0.07 -6.23 0.78
C MET A 238 0.73 -5.45 1.82
N ALA A 239 0.61 -4.13 1.87
CA ALA A 239 1.34 -3.31 2.86
C ALA A 239 0.99 -3.72 4.30
N THR A 240 -0.28 -3.97 4.58
CA THR A 240 -0.74 -4.27 5.94
C THR A 240 -0.32 -5.68 6.40
N PHE A 241 -0.44 -6.69 5.53
CA PHE A 241 -0.33 -8.09 5.94
C PHE A 241 0.82 -8.86 5.32
N LEU A 242 1.58 -8.31 4.36
CA LEU A 242 2.74 -9.00 3.80
C LEU A 242 3.80 -9.35 4.86
N PRO A 243 4.14 -8.50 5.85
CA PRO A 243 5.08 -8.90 6.90
C PRO A 243 4.58 -10.15 7.65
N LYS A 244 3.33 -10.12 8.12
CA LYS A 244 2.67 -11.25 8.80
C LYS A 244 2.59 -12.49 7.92
N PHE A 245 2.30 -12.31 6.63
CA PHE A 245 2.30 -13.40 5.66
C PHE A 245 3.68 -14.06 5.56
N LEU A 246 4.76 -13.28 5.48
CA LEU A 246 6.12 -13.81 5.42
C LEU A 246 6.53 -14.50 6.72
N GLU A 247 6.17 -13.92 7.86
CA GLU A 247 6.41 -14.51 9.19
C GLU A 247 5.76 -15.89 9.30
N ARG A 248 4.52 -16.05 8.81
CA ARG A 248 3.82 -17.34 8.87
C ARG A 248 4.25 -18.28 7.76
N GLN A 249 4.34 -17.82 6.52
CA GLN A 249 4.61 -18.68 5.38
C GLN A 249 6.04 -19.23 5.35
N PHE A 250 7.01 -18.50 5.90
CA PHE A 250 8.43 -18.86 5.84
C PHE A 250 9.13 -18.87 7.21
N SER A 251 8.39 -18.67 8.29
CA SER A 251 8.92 -18.73 9.67
C SER A 251 10.10 -17.78 9.91
N ILE A 252 10.06 -16.59 9.29
CA ILE A 252 11.04 -15.52 9.50
C ILE A 252 10.55 -14.51 10.55
N THR A 253 11.45 -13.70 11.10
CA THR A 253 11.09 -12.67 12.09
C THR A 253 10.41 -11.47 11.43
N ALA A 254 9.50 -10.80 12.15
CA ALA A 254 8.83 -9.57 11.71
C ALA A 254 9.83 -8.47 11.30
N SER A 255 10.93 -8.33 12.03
CA SER A 255 12.01 -7.39 11.71
C SER A 255 12.63 -7.69 10.33
N TYR A 256 12.93 -8.96 10.04
CA TYR A 256 13.53 -9.36 8.77
C TYR A 256 12.54 -9.19 7.62
N ALA A 257 11.27 -9.55 7.81
CA ALA A 257 10.21 -9.33 6.83
C ALA A 257 10.07 -7.83 6.46
N ASN A 258 10.02 -6.95 7.45
CA ASN A 258 9.96 -5.50 7.23
C ASN A 258 11.21 -4.97 6.52
N LEU A 259 12.40 -5.50 6.84
CA LEU A 259 13.64 -5.13 6.15
C LEU A 259 13.56 -5.46 4.65
N LEU A 260 13.11 -6.67 4.30
CA LEU A 260 13.00 -7.10 2.91
C LEU A 260 12.02 -6.22 2.13
N ILE A 261 10.87 -5.88 2.72
CA ILE A 261 9.88 -4.99 2.09
C ILE A 261 10.46 -3.58 1.89
N GLY A 262 11.07 -3.02 2.94
CA GLY A 262 11.65 -1.68 2.92
C GLY A 262 12.84 -1.51 1.97
N CYS A 263 13.69 -2.54 1.84
CA CYS A 263 14.92 -2.47 1.03
C CYS A 263 14.79 -3.05 -0.38
N LEU A 264 13.90 -4.01 -0.61
CA LEU A 264 13.73 -4.62 -1.94
C LEU A 264 12.48 -4.11 -2.64
N THR A 265 11.31 -4.23 -2.01
CA THR A 265 10.03 -3.97 -2.68
C THR A 265 9.81 -2.49 -2.95
N ILE A 266 10.04 -1.63 -1.96
CA ILE A 266 9.74 -0.21 -2.07
C ILE A 266 10.69 0.54 -3.03
N PRO A 267 12.02 0.33 -2.98
CA PRO A 267 12.93 0.96 -3.94
C PRO A 267 12.63 0.56 -5.39
N LEU A 268 12.30 -0.70 -5.65
CA LEU A 268 11.89 -1.15 -6.98
C LEU A 268 10.56 -0.52 -7.43
N ALA A 269 9.59 -0.34 -6.52
CA ALA A 269 8.37 0.40 -6.82
C ALA A 269 8.66 1.86 -7.20
N ILE A 270 9.56 2.55 -6.48
CA ILE A 270 10.00 3.93 -6.78
C ILE A 270 10.58 4.01 -8.20
N VAL A 271 11.49 3.09 -8.55
CA VAL A 271 12.07 3.01 -9.90
C VAL A 271 10.95 2.84 -10.93
N GLY A 272 9.98 1.98 -10.67
CA GLY A 272 8.80 1.80 -11.53
C GLY A 272 8.03 3.09 -11.79
N ILE A 273 7.71 3.87 -10.75
CA ILE A 273 6.98 5.16 -10.88
C ILE A 273 7.75 6.14 -11.78
N VAL A 274 9.06 6.28 -11.54
CA VAL A 274 9.93 7.18 -12.30
C VAL A 274 10.02 6.74 -13.76
N VAL A 275 10.24 5.45 -14.01
CA VAL A 275 10.26 4.87 -15.37
C VAL A 275 8.94 5.14 -16.09
N GLY A 276 7.79 4.96 -15.41
CA GLY A 276 6.47 5.29 -15.95
C GLY A 276 6.34 6.76 -16.38
N GLY A 277 6.84 7.70 -15.55
CA GLY A 277 6.85 9.13 -15.87
C GLY A 277 7.78 9.49 -17.03
N ILE A 278 9.00 8.92 -17.05
CA ILE A 278 9.96 9.10 -18.14
C ILE A 278 9.38 8.59 -19.46
N LEU A 279 8.72 7.43 -19.46
CA LEU A 279 8.15 6.83 -20.66
C LEU A 279 7.04 7.71 -21.25
N VAL A 280 6.16 8.26 -20.41
CA VAL A 280 5.12 9.22 -20.82
C VAL A 280 5.74 10.49 -21.43
N LYS A 281 6.78 11.05 -20.80
CA LYS A 281 7.44 12.28 -21.26
C LYS A 281 8.23 12.08 -22.55
N ARG A 282 9.15 11.11 -22.59
CA ARG A 282 10.09 10.88 -23.70
C ARG A 282 9.36 10.47 -24.97
N LEU A 283 8.36 9.60 -24.86
CA LEU A 283 7.62 9.11 -26.02
C LEU A 283 6.40 9.98 -26.38
N ARG A 284 6.17 11.09 -25.65
CA ARG A 284 5.00 11.97 -25.77
C ARG A 284 3.71 11.15 -25.94
N LEU A 285 3.48 10.22 -25.01
CA LEU A 285 2.37 9.28 -25.12
C LEU A 285 1.04 10.03 -25.09
N GLY A 286 0.16 9.83 -26.08
CA GLY A 286 -1.23 10.28 -26.03
C GLY A 286 -2.11 9.38 -25.15
N PRO A 287 -3.39 9.72 -24.91
CA PRO A 287 -4.30 8.93 -24.06
C PRO A 287 -4.40 7.46 -24.44
N MET A 288 -4.51 7.16 -25.73
CA MET A 288 -4.50 5.79 -26.25
C MET A 288 -3.25 5.00 -25.85
N ARG A 289 -2.06 5.60 -26.01
CA ARG A 289 -0.80 4.92 -25.69
C ARG A 289 -0.60 4.79 -24.17
N CYS A 290 -1.06 5.77 -23.38
CA CYS A 290 -1.09 5.65 -21.92
C CYS A 290 -1.98 4.48 -21.47
N GLY A 291 -3.17 4.34 -22.05
CA GLY A 291 -4.06 3.21 -21.78
C GLY A 291 -3.42 1.86 -22.13
N THR A 292 -2.76 1.76 -23.29
CA THR A 292 -2.06 0.54 -23.72
C THR A 292 -0.91 0.19 -22.78
N LEU A 293 -0.13 1.18 -22.36
CA LEU A 293 0.95 0.98 -21.40
C LEU A 293 0.41 0.46 -20.05
N CYS A 294 -0.70 1.01 -19.57
CA CYS A 294 -1.33 0.54 -18.34
C CYS A 294 -1.87 -0.89 -18.45
N LEU A 295 -2.48 -1.23 -19.58
CA LEU A 295 -2.95 -2.60 -19.86
C LEU A 295 -1.79 -3.59 -19.87
N LEU A 296 -0.73 -3.29 -20.63
CA LEU A 296 0.44 -4.17 -20.75
C LEU A 296 1.20 -4.30 -19.42
N GLY A 297 1.31 -3.21 -18.66
CA GLY A 297 1.94 -3.23 -17.33
C GLY A 297 1.14 -4.05 -16.31
N THR A 298 -0.19 -3.96 -16.35
CA THR A 298 -1.06 -4.76 -15.46
C THR A 298 -1.04 -6.24 -15.84
N LEU A 299 -1.07 -6.55 -17.15
CA LEU A 299 -0.99 -7.92 -17.65
C LEU A 299 0.35 -8.58 -17.33
N SER A 300 1.46 -7.87 -17.55
CA SER A 300 2.78 -8.38 -17.18
C SER A 300 2.89 -8.56 -15.66
N GLY A 301 2.39 -7.61 -14.87
CA GLY A 301 2.33 -7.72 -13.42
C GLY A 301 1.52 -8.92 -12.91
N LEU A 302 0.47 -9.34 -13.62
CA LEU A 302 -0.27 -10.59 -13.34
C LEU A 302 0.57 -11.83 -13.64
N LEU A 303 1.17 -11.89 -14.84
CA LEU A 303 2.00 -13.01 -15.28
C LEU A 303 3.17 -13.26 -14.33
N PHE A 304 3.87 -12.19 -13.90
CA PHE A 304 4.97 -12.27 -12.94
C PHE A 304 4.55 -12.73 -11.53
N SER A 305 3.27 -12.60 -11.18
CA SER A 305 2.78 -13.02 -9.87
C SER A 305 2.34 -14.49 -9.83
N LEU A 306 2.22 -15.17 -10.98
CA LEU A 306 1.73 -16.56 -11.04
C LEU A 306 2.64 -17.56 -10.31
N PRO A 307 3.98 -17.46 -10.41
CA PRO A 307 4.87 -18.37 -9.68
C PRO A 307 4.70 -18.31 -8.15
N LEU A 308 4.21 -17.18 -7.61
CA LEU A 308 4.06 -17.00 -6.16
C LEU A 308 3.11 -18.04 -5.51
N PHE A 309 2.12 -18.55 -6.24
CA PHE A 309 1.22 -19.60 -5.72
C PHE A 309 1.94 -20.92 -5.43
N PHE A 310 3.04 -21.19 -6.14
CA PHE A 310 3.82 -22.41 -6.00
C PHE A 310 4.99 -22.24 -5.02
N MET A 311 5.28 -20.99 -4.62
CA MET A 311 6.39 -20.67 -3.73
C MET A 311 5.88 -20.49 -2.30
N GLY A 312 5.91 -21.57 -1.53
CA GLY A 312 5.62 -21.49 -0.11
C GLY A 312 5.76 -22.83 0.59
N CYS A 313 5.78 -22.78 1.92
CA CYS A 313 5.81 -23.96 2.76
C CYS A 313 4.48 -24.73 2.80
N SER A 314 4.60 -26.04 2.97
CA SER A 314 3.49 -26.89 3.40
C SER A 314 3.13 -26.59 4.85
N THR A 315 1.87 -26.83 5.20
CA THR A 315 1.39 -26.67 6.57
C THR A 315 2.18 -27.59 7.52
N HIS A 316 2.73 -27.00 8.59
CA HIS A 316 3.47 -27.72 9.62
C HIS A 316 2.56 -28.75 10.33
N GLN A 317 3.11 -29.92 10.61
CA GLN A 317 2.44 -30.95 11.40
C GLN A 317 2.51 -30.57 12.88
N ILE A 318 1.35 -30.36 13.48
CA ILE A 318 1.22 -29.96 14.88
C ILE A 318 0.45 -31.04 15.61
N ALA A 319 1.03 -31.58 16.68
CA ALA A 319 0.42 -32.64 17.47
C ALA A 319 -0.93 -32.18 18.06
N GLY A 320 -1.96 -33.01 17.90
CA GLY A 320 -3.30 -32.77 18.47
C GLY A 320 -4.21 -31.79 17.71
N ILE A 321 -3.76 -31.18 16.60
CA ILE A 321 -4.57 -30.20 15.85
C ILE A 321 -5.19 -30.78 14.58
N TYR A 322 -4.44 -31.61 13.83
CA TYR A 322 -4.93 -32.20 12.57
C TYR A 322 -5.38 -33.64 12.79
N HIS A 323 -6.69 -33.92 12.66
CA HIS A 323 -7.19 -35.28 12.57
C HIS A 323 -6.97 -35.80 11.15
N GLN A 324 -6.19 -36.87 11.00
CA GLN A 324 -5.93 -37.49 9.70
C GLN A 324 -6.97 -38.60 9.43
N PRO A 325 -7.83 -38.47 8.41
CA PRO A 325 -8.92 -39.44 8.16
C PRO A 325 -8.46 -40.82 7.63
N ASP A 326 -7.22 -40.95 7.15
CA ASP A 326 -6.66 -42.18 6.56
C ASP A 326 -5.54 -42.84 7.40
N ALA A 327 -5.38 -42.44 8.66
CA ALA A 327 -4.46 -43.15 9.56
C ALA A 327 -5.12 -44.46 10.03
N GLN A 328 -4.42 -45.58 9.88
CA GLN A 328 -4.82 -46.89 10.43
C GLN A 328 -5.20 -46.77 11.92
N PRO A 329 -6.13 -47.61 12.42
CA PRO A 329 -6.66 -47.56 13.80
C PRO A 329 -5.63 -48.04 14.83
N GLY A 330 -4.53 -47.30 14.95
CA GLY A 330 -3.37 -47.57 15.81
C GLY A 330 -2.38 -46.40 15.92
N LEU A 331 -2.60 -45.29 15.21
CA LEU A 331 -1.83 -44.06 15.37
C LEU A 331 -2.75 -42.88 15.74
N GLU A 332 -3.50 -43.05 16.83
CA GLU A 332 -3.90 -41.88 17.62
C GLU A 332 -2.59 -41.26 18.09
N LEU A 333 -2.18 -40.13 17.49
CA LEU A 333 -0.83 -39.57 17.55
C LEU A 333 -0.52 -38.92 18.93
N PHE A 334 -0.65 -39.74 19.96
CA PHE A 334 -0.22 -39.62 21.34
C PHE A 334 -1.15 -38.98 22.40
N PRO A 335 -2.41 -39.45 22.58
CA PRO A 335 -3.12 -39.28 23.85
C PRO A 335 -2.40 -40.02 25.00
N GLY A 336 -1.81 -41.19 24.73
CA GLY A 336 -1.20 -42.05 25.77
C GLY A 336 0.10 -41.54 26.39
N CYS A 337 0.91 -40.74 25.67
CA CYS A 337 2.14 -40.17 26.25
C CYS A 337 1.87 -38.99 27.20
N MET A 338 0.70 -38.35 27.05
CA MET A 338 0.23 -37.20 27.82
C MET A 338 -0.59 -37.59 29.05
N GLU A 339 -1.10 -38.84 29.14
CA GLU A 339 -1.88 -39.32 30.29
C GLU A 339 -1.31 -38.97 31.68
N PRO A 340 0.02 -38.96 31.92
CA PRO A 340 0.56 -38.56 33.22
C PRO A 340 0.58 -37.04 33.46
N CYS A 341 0.32 -36.18 32.47
CA CYS A 341 0.54 -34.73 32.52
C CYS A 341 -0.78 -33.94 32.65
N SER A 342 -0.88 -33.00 33.59
CA SER A 342 -1.98 -32.01 33.63
C SER A 342 -1.54 -30.69 32.98
N CYS A 343 -1.75 -30.56 31.67
CA CYS A 343 -1.31 -29.38 30.91
C CYS A 343 -2.40 -28.31 30.82
N PRO A 344 -2.10 -27.03 31.13
CA PRO A 344 -3.03 -25.92 30.92
C PRO A 344 -3.37 -25.78 29.43
N SER A 345 -4.65 -25.57 29.13
CA SER A 345 -5.14 -25.44 27.75
C SER A 345 -4.85 -24.09 27.10
N ASP A 346 -4.60 -23.06 27.91
CA ASP A 346 -4.39 -21.67 27.45
C ASP A 346 -2.90 -21.30 27.26
N ASP A 347 -1.98 -22.15 27.71
CA ASP A 347 -0.54 -21.90 27.62
C ASP A 347 0.01 -22.13 26.21
N PHE A 348 0.96 -21.29 25.81
CA PHE A 348 1.57 -21.35 24.49
C PHE A 348 3.08 -21.09 24.54
N ASN A 349 3.87 -22.16 24.37
CA ASN A 349 5.33 -22.12 24.35
C ASN A 349 5.84 -23.26 23.45
N PRO A 350 5.74 -23.12 22.11
CA PRO A 350 6.00 -24.20 21.19
C PRO A 350 7.39 -24.82 21.34
N VAL A 351 7.45 -26.13 21.13
CA VAL A 351 8.70 -26.91 21.06
C VAL A 351 8.69 -27.78 19.81
N CYS A 352 9.85 -27.98 19.21
CA CYS A 352 10.00 -28.74 17.97
C CYS A 352 10.74 -30.06 18.21
N ASP A 353 10.16 -31.19 17.80
CA ASP A 353 10.90 -32.43 17.63
C ASP A 353 11.71 -32.35 16.33
N THR A 354 13.01 -32.14 16.44
CA THR A 354 13.91 -32.00 15.29
C THR A 354 14.06 -33.27 14.47
N SER A 355 13.71 -34.44 15.02
CA SER A 355 13.85 -35.73 14.34
C SER A 355 12.66 -36.03 13.42
N THR A 356 11.45 -35.67 13.84
CA THR A 356 10.20 -35.90 13.11
C THR A 356 9.65 -34.65 12.42
N GLY A 357 10.09 -33.46 12.84
CA GLY A 357 9.57 -32.17 12.38
C GLY A 357 8.18 -31.83 12.94
N VAL A 358 7.74 -32.53 13.99
CA VAL A 358 6.44 -32.29 14.64
C VAL A 358 6.58 -31.21 15.72
N GLU A 359 5.68 -30.23 15.68
CA GLU A 359 5.60 -29.16 16.68
C GLU A 359 4.54 -29.49 17.75
N TYR A 360 4.87 -29.18 19.01
CA TYR A 360 3.97 -29.31 20.16
C TYR A 360 3.67 -27.92 20.74
N LEU A 361 2.45 -27.70 21.21
CA LEU A 361 2.00 -26.38 21.71
C LEU A 361 2.80 -25.87 22.92
N THR A 362 3.25 -26.79 23.76
CA THR A 362 4.02 -26.50 24.99
C THR A 362 4.99 -27.66 25.31
N PRO A 363 5.99 -27.47 26.19
CA PRO A 363 6.81 -28.55 26.70
C PRO A 363 6.01 -29.61 27.46
N CYS A 364 4.96 -29.21 28.19
CA CYS A 364 4.05 -30.13 28.89
C CYS A 364 3.34 -31.05 27.90
N HIS A 365 2.85 -30.50 26.79
CA HIS A 365 2.22 -31.27 25.71
C HIS A 365 3.21 -32.20 25.00
N ALA A 366 4.52 -31.92 25.05
CA ALA A 366 5.56 -32.84 24.61
C ALA A 366 5.97 -33.86 25.70
N GLY A 367 5.40 -33.77 26.91
CA GLY A 367 5.69 -34.63 28.05
C GLY A 367 7.05 -34.35 28.70
N CYS A 368 7.64 -33.17 28.50
CA CYS A 368 8.97 -32.83 29.02
C CYS A 368 8.94 -32.52 30.52
N THR A 369 9.88 -33.07 31.29
CA THR A 369 9.94 -32.87 32.75
C THR A 369 11.15 -32.05 33.22
N ARG A 370 12.07 -31.70 32.33
CA ARG A 370 13.31 -30.98 32.71
C ARG A 370 13.70 -29.91 31.70
N VAL A 371 14.12 -28.75 32.18
CA VAL A 371 14.78 -27.72 31.37
C VAL A 371 16.29 -27.95 31.39
N VAL A 372 16.92 -27.92 30.22
CA VAL A 372 18.38 -27.95 30.03
C VAL A 372 18.78 -26.64 29.38
N GLN A 373 19.49 -25.79 30.12
CA GLN A 373 20.12 -24.60 29.58
C GLN A 373 21.55 -24.97 29.20
N GLU A 374 21.90 -24.92 27.91
CA GLU A 374 23.32 -25.01 27.52
C GLU A 374 24.04 -23.71 27.90
N ALA A 375 25.36 -23.82 28.08
CA ALA A 375 26.36 -22.84 28.52
C ALA A 375 26.02 -21.33 28.36
N PRO A 376 26.58 -20.44 29.21
CA PRO A 376 26.28 -19.00 29.23
C PRO A 376 26.48 -18.25 27.90
N ASP A 377 27.17 -18.85 26.93
CA ASP A 377 27.43 -18.28 25.59
C ASP A 377 26.38 -18.68 24.52
N LYS A 378 25.55 -19.71 24.75
CA LYS A 378 24.51 -20.16 23.82
C LYS A 378 23.12 -19.97 24.43
N ARG A 379 22.43 -18.93 23.95
CA ARG A 379 21.14 -18.41 24.45
C ARG A 379 19.91 -19.28 24.14
N GLN A 380 20.09 -20.57 23.86
CA GLN A 380 19.01 -21.46 23.43
C GLN A 380 18.59 -22.40 24.56
N VAL A 381 17.30 -22.42 24.87
CA VAL A 381 16.71 -23.28 25.90
C VAL A 381 16.34 -24.62 25.27
N PHE A 382 16.69 -25.72 25.94
CA PHE A 382 16.27 -27.07 25.58
C PHE A 382 15.41 -27.68 26.69
N TYR A 383 14.49 -28.56 26.31
CA TYR A 383 13.70 -29.37 27.23
C TYR A 383 14.09 -30.84 27.05
N ALA A 384 14.17 -31.59 28.14
CA ALA A 384 14.59 -32.99 28.16
C ALA A 384 13.57 -33.86 28.90
N ASN A 385 13.73 -35.18 28.76
CA ASN A 385 12.82 -36.21 29.28
C ASN A 385 11.39 -36.03 28.76
N CYS A 386 11.25 -35.88 27.44
CA CYS A 386 9.97 -35.69 26.78
C CYS A 386 9.40 -37.04 26.35
N SER A 387 8.28 -37.48 26.94
CA SER A 387 7.66 -38.79 26.67
C SER A 387 7.04 -38.91 25.27
N CYS A 388 6.63 -37.80 24.68
CA CYS A 388 5.93 -37.77 23.39
C CYS A 388 6.88 -37.59 22.19
N VAL A 389 8.15 -37.26 22.44
CA VAL A 389 9.14 -36.96 21.40
C VAL A 389 9.82 -38.26 20.93
N ALA A 390 9.92 -38.45 19.62
CA ALA A 390 10.59 -39.63 19.08
C ALA A 390 12.10 -39.58 19.39
N GLY A 391 12.62 -40.65 20.00
CA GLY A 391 14.05 -40.76 20.31
C GLY A 391 14.50 -40.15 21.65
N GLY A 392 13.61 -39.51 22.42
CA GLY A 392 13.87 -39.09 23.82
C GLY A 392 14.99 -38.05 24.02
N GLY A 393 15.48 -37.44 22.94
CA GLY A 393 16.52 -36.42 22.99
C GLY A 393 16.01 -35.05 23.48
N PRO A 394 16.91 -34.12 23.85
CA PRO A 394 16.52 -32.75 24.19
C PRO A 394 15.92 -32.03 22.98
N VAL A 395 14.79 -31.34 23.18
CA VAL A 395 14.11 -30.54 22.14
C VAL A 395 14.33 -29.04 22.37
N PRO A 396 14.61 -28.26 21.32
CA PRO A 396 14.76 -26.81 21.44
C PRO A 396 13.42 -26.12 21.70
N ALA A 397 13.47 -25.04 22.49
CA ALA A 397 12.38 -24.09 22.61
C ALA A 397 12.18 -23.31 21.31
N GLY A 398 10.92 -23.06 20.95
CA GLY A 398 10.52 -22.35 19.73
C GLY A 398 9.86 -23.26 18.70
N SER A 399 9.25 -22.63 17.70
CA SER A 399 8.64 -23.33 16.56
C SER A 399 9.68 -24.01 15.69
N CYS A 400 9.24 -25.03 14.93
CA CYS A 400 10.11 -25.74 14.00
C CYS A 400 10.65 -24.81 12.91
N ASP A 401 11.95 -24.91 12.61
CA ASP A 401 12.55 -24.17 11.50
C ASP A 401 11.92 -24.59 10.16
N SER A 402 11.73 -23.62 9.27
CA SER A 402 11.12 -23.86 7.97
C SER A 402 12.12 -24.44 6.97
N THR A 403 11.79 -25.58 6.37
CA THR A 403 12.54 -26.23 5.27
C THR A 403 12.58 -25.40 3.97
N CYS A 404 11.72 -24.39 3.87
CA CYS A 404 11.50 -23.56 2.69
C CYS A 404 11.97 -22.12 2.89
N SER A 405 12.76 -21.84 3.94
CA SER A 405 13.37 -20.54 4.19
C SER A 405 14.19 -20.01 3.00
N HIS A 406 14.78 -20.91 2.19
CA HIS A 406 15.52 -20.55 0.97
C HIS A 406 14.64 -19.91 -0.12
N LEU A 407 13.32 -20.11 -0.09
CA LEU A 407 12.37 -19.55 -1.06
C LEU A 407 11.99 -18.10 -0.74
N VAL A 408 12.32 -17.58 0.44
CA VAL A 408 11.98 -16.20 0.88
C VAL A 408 12.55 -15.15 -0.07
N LEU A 409 13.85 -15.22 -0.36
CA LEU A 409 14.52 -14.24 -1.23
C LEU A 409 13.96 -14.26 -2.66
N PRO A 410 13.86 -15.41 -3.36
CA PRO A 410 13.27 -15.42 -4.69
C PRO A 410 11.77 -15.01 -4.68
N PHE A 411 11.01 -15.34 -3.63
CA PHE A 411 9.64 -14.84 -3.47
C PHE A 411 9.61 -13.31 -3.40
N MET A 412 10.47 -12.72 -2.56
CA MET A 412 10.57 -11.26 -2.42
C MET A 412 11.06 -10.57 -3.69
N ILE A 413 11.95 -11.17 -4.45
CA ILE A 413 12.38 -10.64 -5.76
C ILE A 413 11.20 -10.58 -6.73
N LEU A 414 10.40 -11.65 -6.82
CA LEU A 414 9.23 -11.70 -7.69
C LEU A 414 8.14 -10.70 -7.25
N VAL A 415 7.87 -10.60 -5.94
CA VAL A 415 6.94 -9.59 -5.39
C VAL A 415 7.43 -8.18 -5.73
N SER A 416 8.73 -7.92 -5.59
CA SER A 416 9.33 -6.61 -5.85
C SER A 416 9.32 -6.25 -7.33
N LEU A 417 9.60 -7.21 -8.23
CA LEU A 417 9.49 -7.01 -9.67
C LEU A 417 8.03 -6.79 -10.10
N GLY A 418 7.10 -7.55 -9.53
CA GLY A 418 5.66 -7.34 -9.73
C GLY A 418 5.20 -5.96 -9.24
N ALA A 419 5.73 -5.48 -8.11
CA ALA A 419 5.47 -4.14 -7.60
C ALA A 419 6.04 -3.04 -8.50
N ALA A 420 7.25 -3.23 -9.05
CA ALA A 420 7.84 -2.32 -10.02
C ALA A 420 6.98 -2.19 -11.29
N LEU A 421 6.56 -3.33 -11.87
CA LEU A 421 5.70 -3.36 -13.07
C LEU A 421 4.35 -2.69 -12.82
N ALA A 422 3.73 -2.95 -11.68
CA ALA A 422 2.50 -2.26 -11.27
C ALA A 422 2.74 -0.74 -11.15
N SER A 423 3.85 -0.33 -10.55
CA SER A 423 4.19 1.07 -10.30
C SER A 423 4.49 1.86 -11.59
N VAL A 424 4.99 1.20 -12.65
CA VAL A 424 5.14 1.81 -14.00
C VAL A 424 3.81 2.36 -14.52
N THR A 425 2.69 1.73 -14.15
CA THR A 425 1.35 2.16 -14.60
C THR A 425 0.79 3.35 -13.83
N HIS A 426 1.39 3.72 -12.68
CA HIS A 426 0.85 4.76 -11.79
C HIS A 426 0.82 6.15 -12.46
N THR A 427 1.95 6.61 -12.99
CA THR A 427 2.02 7.91 -13.67
C THR A 427 1.15 7.99 -14.93
N PRO A 428 1.21 7.04 -15.90
CA PRO A 428 0.36 7.10 -17.09
C PRO A 428 -1.14 7.01 -16.78
N SER A 429 -1.56 6.26 -15.76
CA SER A 429 -2.97 6.22 -15.34
C SER A 429 -3.41 7.54 -14.72
N PHE A 430 -2.58 8.18 -13.89
CA PHE A 430 -2.86 9.52 -13.38
C PHE A 430 -2.98 10.57 -14.52
N MET A 431 -2.13 10.46 -15.53
CA MET A 431 -2.18 11.34 -16.72
C MET A 431 -3.46 11.16 -17.56
N LEU A 432 -4.09 9.98 -17.55
CA LEU A 432 -5.39 9.78 -18.21
C LEU A 432 -6.49 10.61 -17.55
N ILE A 433 -6.44 10.78 -16.22
CA ILE A 433 -7.38 11.63 -15.48
C ILE A 433 -7.15 13.09 -15.85
N LEU A 434 -5.91 13.59 -15.71
CA LEU A 434 -5.60 15.00 -15.95
C LEU A 434 -5.87 15.45 -17.39
N ARG A 435 -5.76 14.53 -18.36
CA ARG A 435 -6.04 14.82 -19.78
C ARG A 435 -7.50 14.58 -20.18
N GLY A 436 -8.24 13.76 -19.42
CA GLY A 436 -9.64 13.45 -19.68
C GLY A 436 -10.62 14.45 -19.06
N VAL A 437 -10.14 15.36 -18.20
CA VAL A 437 -10.95 16.36 -17.51
C VAL A 437 -10.58 17.77 -17.98
N LYS A 438 -11.55 18.69 -17.98
CA LYS A 438 -11.33 20.10 -18.33
C LYS A 438 -10.33 20.75 -17.36
N LYS A 439 -9.57 21.75 -17.82
CA LYS A 439 -8.54 22.42 -17.01
C LYS A 439 -9.09 22.97 -15.68
N GLU A 440 -10.30 23.53 -15.70
CA GLU A 440 -11.00 24.10 -14.54
C GLU A 440 -11.38 23.05 -13.48
N ASP A 441 -11.59 21.79 -13.88
CA ASP A 441 -12.11 20.72 -13.03
C ASP A 441 -11.00 19.78 -12.52
N LYS A 442 -9.73 19.99 -12.91
CA LYS A 442 -8.61 19.08 -12.61
C LYS A 442 -8.38 18.85 -11.11
N THR A 443 -8.26 19.93 -10.35
CA THR A 443 -7.95 19.88 -8.91
C THR A 443 -9.06 19.16 -8.14
N LEU A 444 -10.31 19.45 -8.50
CA LEU A 444 -11.49 18.77 -7.96
C LEU A 444 -11.51 17.28 -8.34
N ALA A 445 -11.22 16.93 -9.58
CA ALA A 445 -11.17 15.55 -10.04
C ALA A 445 -10.08 14.73 -9.31
N VAL A 446 -8.91 15.33 -9.06
CA VAL A 446 -7.84 14.74 -8.25
C VAL A 446 -8.30 14.54 -6.80
N GLY A 447 -8.96 15.54 -6.20
CA GLY A 447 -9.55 15.41 -4.86
C GLY A 447 -10.56 14.26 -4.76
N ILE A 448 -11.47 14.15 -5.74
CA ILE A 448 -12.46 13.07 -5.83
C ILE A 448 -11.77 11.71 -5.99
N GLN A 449 -10.74 11.61 -6.83
CA GLN A 449 -9.95 10.39 -7.00
C GLN A 449 -9.37 9.90 -5.66
N PHE A 450 -8.66 10.76 -4.93
CA PHE A 450 -8.05 10.37 -3.65
C PHE A 450 -9.11 10.03 -2.59
N MET A 451 -10.22 10.77 -2.53
CA MET A 451 -11.34 10.46 -1.65
C MET A 451 -11.87 9.04 -1.93
N LEU A 452 -12.13 8.71 -3.20
CA LEU A 452 -12.62 7.38 -3.58
C LEU A 452 -11.61 6.28 -3.31
N GLN A 453 -10.31 6.52 -3.54
CA GLN A 453 -9.26 5.58 -3.16
C GLN A 453 -9.25 5.31 -1.65
N ARG A 454 -9.41 6.35 -0.81
CA ARG A 454 -9.43 6.17 0.65
C ARG A 454 -10.63 5.34 1.11
N VAL A 455 -11.82 5.68 0.62
CA VAL A 455 -13.09 5.04 1.04
C VAL A 455 -13.25 3.65 0.46
N LEU A 456 -12.92 3.44 -0.82
CA LEU A 456 -13.19 2.18 -1.52
C LEU A 456 -12.01 1.21 -1.54
N ALA A 457 -10.78 1.67 -1.29
CA ALA A 457 -9.60 0.81 -1.29
C ALA A 457 -8.94 0.71 0.08
N TRP A 458 -8.41 1.82 0.61
CA TRP A 458 -7.57 1.78 1.81
C TRP A 458 -8.33 1.41 3.09
N MET A 459 -9.59 1.82 3.21
CA MET A 459 -10.42 1.47 4.37
C MET A 459 -10.89 0.00 4.34
N PRO A 460 -11.49 -0.54 3.26
CA PRO A 460 -11.98 -1.91 3.25
C PRO A 460 -10.89 -2.96 3.01
N SER A 461 -9.80 -2.64 2.31
CA SER A 461 -8.82 -3.65 1.92
C SER A 461 -8.15 -4.38 3.11
N PRO A 462 -7.72 -3.70 4.19
CA PRO A 462 -7.19 -4.39 5.35
C PRO A 462 -8.23 -5.31 6.01
N VAL A 463 -9.51 -4.93 6.02
CA VAL A 463 -10.59 -5.77 6.57
C VAL A 463 -10.78 -7.03 5.70
N ILE A 464 -10.79 -6.87 4.38
CA ILE A 464 -10.94 -7.98 3.43
C ILE A 464 -9.76 -8.97 3.56
N HIS A 465 -8.52 -8.47 3.55
CA HIS A 465 -7.33 -9.32 3.67
C HIS A 465 -7.24 -9.95 5.06
N GLY A 466 -7.54 -9.21 6.13
CA GLY A 466 -7.55 -9.72 7.50
C GLY A 466 -8.56 -10.85 7.67
N SER A 467 -9.80 -10.66 7.20
CA SER A 467 -10.84 -11.69 7.22
C SER A 467 -10.44 -12.92 6.38
N ALA A 468 -9.84 -12.70 5.21
CA ALA A 468 -9.33 -13.79 4.38
C ALA A 468 -8.21 -14.59 5.05
N ILE A 469 -7.36 -13.96 5.86
CA ILE A 469 -6.33 -14.62 6.67
C ILE A 469 -6.97 -15.38 7.85
N ASP A 470 -7.91 -14.76 8.56
CA ASP A 470 -8.55 -15.36 9.74
C ASP A 470 -9.36 -16.61 9.39
N THR A 471 -9.94 -16.65 8.19
CA THR A 471 -10.65 -17.84 7.67
C THR A 471 -9.72 -19.03 7.40
N THR A 472 -8.39 -18.86 7.45
CA THR A 472 -7.40 -19.95 7.34
C THR A 472 -6.84 -20.38 8.68
N CYS A 473 -7.35 -19.81 9.77
CA CYS A 473 -6.95 -20.18 11.12
C CYS A 473 -7.40 -21.60 11.45
N VAL A 474 -6.46 -22.41 11.94
CA VAL A 474 -6.71 -23.79 12.39
C VAL A 474 -6.84 -23.84 13.91
N TYR A 475 -6.09 -23.00 14.63
CA TYR A 475 -6.11 -22.98 16.10
C TYR A 475 -6.14 -21.56 16.66
N TRP A 476 -7.22 -21.25 17.37
CA TRP A 476 -7.48 -19.97 18.02
C TRP A 476 -7.07 -20.01 19.49
N ALA A 477 -6.29 -19.02 19.93
CA ALA A 477 -6.15 -18.77 21.37
C ALA A 477 -7.48 -18.27 21.95
N GLN A 478 -7.79 -18.69 23.17
CA GLN A 478 -8.92 -18.18 23.93
C GLN A 478 -8.43 -17.18 24.97
N SER A 479 -9.24 -16.16 25.23
CA SER A 479 -9.04 -15.24 26.34
C SER A 479 -10.39 -14.93 26.96
N CYS A 480 -10.56 -15.27 28.23
CA CYS A 480 -11.84 -15.22 28.95
C CYS A 480 -13.00 -15.90 28.16
N GLY A 481 -12.76 -17.04 27.51
CA GLY A 481 -13.76 -17.78 26.71
C GLY A 481 -14.15 -17.14 25.37
N ARG A 482 -13.53 -16.02 24.96
CA ARG A 482 -13.69 -15.42 23.62
C ARG A 482 -12.49 -15.75 22.74
N ARG A 483 -12.70 -15.80 21.43
CA ARG A 483 -11.61 -15.95 20.45
C ARG A 483 -10.70 -14.73 20.49
N ALA A 484 -9.41 -14.96 20.69
CA ALA A 484 -8.39 -13.93 20.70
C ALA A 484 -7.53 -14.05 19.42
N VAL A 485 -6.24 -14.31 19.56
CA VAL A 485 -5.29 -14.37 18.44
C VAL A 485 -5.25 -15.77 17.84
N CYS A 486 -5.30 -15.87 16.52
CA CYS A 486 -5.01 -17.12 15.84
C CYS A 486 -3.51 -17.47 15.94
N ARG A 487 -3.19 -18.65 16.48
CA ARG A 487 -1.81 -19.11 16.66
C ARG A 487 -1.28 -19.84 15.43
N TYR A 488 -2.12 -20.71 14.85
CA TYR A 488 -1.74 -21.54 13.70
C TYR A 488 -2.70 -21.38 12.52
N TYR A 489 -2.11 -21.30 11.33
CA TYR A 489 -2.82 -21.14 10.06
C TYR A 489 -2.50 -22.32 9.13
N ASP A 490 -3.47 -22.71 8.32
CA ASP A 490 -3.20 -23.57 7.16
C ASP A 490 -2.43 -22.76 6.13
N HIS A 491 -1.18 -23.16 5.87
CA HIS A 491 -0.25 -22.40 5.04
C HIS A 491 -0.64 -22.44 3.56
N ASN A 492 -1.24 -23.54 3.09
CA ASN A 492 -1.69 -23.66 1.71
C ASN A 492 -2.90 -22.76 1.46
N LEU A 493 -3.87 -22.80 2.38
CA LEU A 493 -5.06 -21.97 2.29
C LEU A 493 -4.72 -20.49 2.46
N LEU A 494 -3.81 -20.16 3.39
CA LEU A 494 -3.28 -18.82 3.61
C LEU A 494 -2.65 -18.27 2.33
N ARG A 495 -1.73 -19.02 1.71
CA ARG A 495 -1.08 -18.65 0.45
C ARG A 495 -2.10 -18.42 -0.67
N ASN A 496 -3.01 -19.37 -0.87
CA ASN A 496 -3.98 -19.30 -1.95
C ASN A 496 -4.97 -18.15 -1.78
N ARG A 497 -5.46 -17.88 -0.57
CA ARG A 497 -6.40 -16.76 -0.33
C ARG A 497 -5.71 -15.41 -0.40
N PHE A 498 -4.54 -15.28 0.22
CA PHE A 498 -3.79 -14.01 0.24
C PHE A 498 -3.34 -13.59 -1.16
N LEU A 499 -2.71 -14.49 -1.91
CA LEU A 499 -2.30 -14.23 -3.30
C LEU A 499 -3.51 -14.22 -4.25
N GLY A 500 -4.55 -14.99 -3.97
CA GLY A 500 -5.81 -14.97 -4.72
C GLY A 500 -6.47 -13.58 -4.72
N LEU A 501 -6.51 -12.91 -3.56
CA LEU A 501 -6.99 -11.52 -3.46
C LEU A 501 -6.13 -10.56 -4.28
N GLN A 502 -4.80 -10.73 -4.25
CA GLN A 502 -3.89 -9.93 -5.08
C GLN A 502 -4.24 -10.07 -6.58
N PHE A 503 -4.47 -11.31 -7.04
CA PHE A 503 -4.86 -11.60 -8.41
C PHE A 503 -6.23 -11.05 -8.78
N PHE A 504 -7.21 -11.17 -7.88
CA PHE A 504 -8.56 -10.65 -8.07
C PHE A 504 -8.54 -9.15 -8.35
N PHE A 505 -7.84 -8.37 -7.52
CA PHE A 505 -7.73 -6.93 -7.71
C PHE A 505 -6.96 -6.55 -8.98
N LYS A 506 -5.85 -7.23 -9.31
CA LYS A 506 -5.14 -6.98 -10.58
C LYS A 506 -6.02 -7.29 -11.80
N THR A 507 -6.83 -8.35 -11.74
CA THR A 507 -7.75 -8.73 -12.81
C THR A 507 -8.86 -7.68 -13.00
N GLY A 508 -9.41 -7.15 -11.90
CA GLY A 508 -10.36 -6.02 -11.97
C GLY A 508 -9.75 -4.78 -12.62
N SER A 509 -8.49 -4.46 -12.30
CA SER A 509 -7.76 -3.36 -12.94
C SER A 509 -7.54 -3.62 -14.44
N LEU A 510 -7.17 -4.85 -14.82
CA LEU A 510 -6.99 -5.25 -16.22
C LEU A 510 -8.29 -5.07 -17.01
N ALA A 511 -9.42 -5.53 -16.48
CA ALA A 511 -10.73 -5.36 -17.10
C ALA A 511 -11.10 -3.87 -17.28
N CYS A 512 -10.79 -3.03 -16.30
CA CYS A 512 -11.02 -1.59 -16.43
C CYS A 512 -10.18 -0.97 -17.56
N PHE A 513 -8.89 -1.34 -17.68
CA PHE A 513 -8.03 -0.82 -18.76
C PHE A 513 -8.41 -1.36 -20.14
N THR A 514 -8.92 -2.59 -20.27
CA THR A 514 -9.45 -3.09 -21.56
C THR A 514 -10.68 -2.29 -21.98
N LEU A 515 -11.61 -2.02 -21.06
CA LEU A 515 -12.79 -1.18 -21.29
C LEU A 515 -12.40 0.25 -21.69
N ILE A 516 -11.43 0.88 -21.00
CA ILE A 516 -10.92 2.21 -21.33
C ILE A 516 -10.40 2.24 -22.78
N LEU A 517 -9.60 1.24 -23.16
CA LEU A 517 -9.07 1.17 -24.52
C LEU A 517 -10.14 0.92 -25.57
N ALA A 518 -11.17 0.13 -25.26
CA ALA A 518 -12.31 -0.07 -26.16
C ALA A 518 -13.05 1.26 -26.42
N ILE A 519 -13.34 2.02 -25.36
CA ILE A 519 -14.00 3.33 -25.45
C ILE A 519 -13.16 4.33 -26.24
N LEU A 520 -11.86 4.45 -25.92
CA LEU A 520 -10.97 5.38 -26.62
C LEU A 520 -10.81 5.02 -28.11
N ARG A 521 -10.81 3.72 -28.46
CA ARG A 521 -10.81 3.26 -29.86
C ARG A 521 -12.10 3.64 -30.58
N GLN A 522 -13.25 3.49 -29.92
CA GLN A 522 -14.54 3.90 -30.48
C GLN A 522 -14.58 5.41 -30.75
N GLN A 523 -14.16 6.23 -29.78
CA GLN A 523 -14.10 7.69 -29.94
C GLN A 523 -13.22 8.11 -31.12
N ASN A 524 -12.01 7.54 -31.24
CA ASN A 524 -11.14 7.81 -32.37
C ASN A 524 -11.75 7.40 -33.72
N LYS A 525 -12.52 6.31 -33.76
CA LYS A 525 -13.21 5.85 -34.99
C LYS A 525 -14.35 6.80 -35.38
N GLU A 526 -15.11 7.28 -34.39
CA GLU A 526 -16.16 8.28 -34.62
C GLU A 526 -15.61 9.62 -35.10
N GLU A 527 -14.49 10.07 -34.54
CA GLU A 527 -13.78 11.26 -34.99
C GLU A 527 -13.27 11.12 -36.43
N GLY A 528 -12.62 10.00 -36.76
CA GLY A 528 -12.17 9.73 -38.14
C GLY A 528 -13.32 9.60 -39.14
N THR A 529 -14.49 9.12 -38.72
CA THR A 529 -15.68 9.05 -39.59
C THR A 529 -16.27 10.44 -39.85
N LYS A 530 -16.26 11.33 -38.85
CA LYS A 530 -16.71 12.72 -38.99
C LYS A 530 -15.81 13.55 -39.89
N GLU A 531 -14.50 13.30 -39.91
CA GLU A 531 -13.58 13.96 -40.86
C GLU A 531 -13.73 13.45 -42.30
N THR A 532 -14.25 12.23 -42.48
CA THR A 532 -14.44 11.62 -43.82
C THR A 532 -15.76 12.04 -44.49
N ILE A 533 -16.73 12.56 -43.74
CA ILE A 533 -17.98 13.10 -44.28
C ILE A 533 -17.79 14.61 -44.50
N PRO A 534 -17.77 15.12 -45.74
CA PRO A 534 -17.72 16.56 -45.98
C PRO A 534 -18.97 17.20 -45.35
N SER A 535 -18.76 18.26 -44.56
CA SER A 535 -19.85 19.04 -44.00
C SER A 535 -20.79 19.52 -45.13
N PRO A 536 -22.12 19.32 -45.04
CA PRO A 536 -23.07 19.75 -46.07
C PRO A 536 -23.16 21.27 -46.23
N GLY A 537 -22.39 22.05 -45.46
CA GLY A 537 -22.30 23.51 -45.58
C GLY A 537 -21.46 24.00 -46.76
N LEU A 538 -20.56 23.20 -47.34
CA LEU A 538 -19.71 23.64 -48.47
C LEU A 538 -20.36 23.41 -49.85
N GLN A 539 -21.40 22.56 -49.93
CA GLN A 539 -22.11 22.30 -51.18
C GLN A 539 -23.23 23.31 -51.44
N GLN A 540 -23.71 24.00 -50.40
CA GLN A 540 -24.70 25.08 -50.53
C GLN A 540 -24.06 26.41 -50.98
N GLN A 541 -22.76 26.65 -50.71
CA GLN A 541 -22.05 27.85 -51.17
C GLN A 541 -21.61 27.79 -52.64
N LEU A 542 -21.54 26.60 -53.25
CA LEU A 542 -21.17 26.41 -54.65
C LEU A 542 -22.35 26.39 -55.63
N LEU A 543 -23.59 26.35 -55.11
CA LEU A 543 -24.83 26.36 -55.92
C LEU A 543 -25.49 27.74 -56.02
N ASP A 544 -25.04 28.72 -55.21
CA ASP A 544 -25.59 30.10 -55.23
C ASP A 544 -24.74 31.09 -56.04
N SER A 545 -23.62 30.63 -56.62
CA SER A 545 -22.84 31.39 -57.61
C SER A 545 -23.25 31.00 -59.04
N GLY A 546 -24.49 31.29 -59.41
CA GLY A 546 -24.92 31.28 -60.81
C GLY A 546 -24.35 32.47 -61.60
N PRO A 547 -24.09 32.33 -62.91
CA PRO A 547 -23.45 33.39 -63.71
C PRO A 547 -24.37 34.60 -63.87
N LYS A 548 -23.88 35.79 -63.47
CA LYS A 548 -24.47 37.08 -63.79
C LYS A 548 -24.58 37.25 -65.31
N LYS A 549 -25.78 37.52 -65.80
CA LYS A 549 -26.02 38.08 -67.15
C LYS A 549 -25.48 39.51 -67.17
N GLU A 550 -24.65 39.83 -68.16
CA GLU A 550 -24.32 41.22 -68.50
C GLU A 550 -25.57 41.96 -69.00
N PRO A 551 -25.79 43.22 -68.59
CA PRO A 551 -26.72 44.10 -69.28
C PRO A 551 -26.04 44.80 -70.46
N GLU A 552 -26.73 44.72 -71.60
CA GLU A 552 -26.52 45.47 -72.83
C GLU A 552 -26.65 46.99 -72.56
N GLU A 553 -25.60 47.77 -72.86
CA GLU A 553 -25.61 49.24 -72.80
C GLU A 553 -25.66 49.81 -74.23
N SER A 554 -26.61 50.71 -74.48
CA SER A 554 -26.88 51.30 -75.80
C SER A 554 -26.16 52.65 -75.99
N ARG A 555 -25.77 52.92 -77.25
CA ARG A 555 -25.42 54.21 -77.91
C ARG A 555 -24.06 54.80 -77.50
N VAL A 556 -23.17 55.15 -78.43
CA VAL A 556 -23.31 55.92 -79.68
C VAL A 556 -22.37 55.38 -80.76
#